data_AF-A0AAE0H044-F1
#
_entry.id   AF-A0AAE0H044-F1
#
_cell.length_a   1.000
_cell.length_b   1.000
_cell.length_c   1.000
_cell.angle_alpha   90.00
_cell.angle_beta   90.00
_cell.angle_gamma   90.00
#
_symmetry.space_group_name_H-M   'P 1'
#
loop_
_entity.id
_entity.type
_entity.pdbx_description
1 polymer ?
#
loop_
_entity_poly.entity_id
_entity_poly.type
_entity_poly.pdbx_seq_one_letter_code
_entity_poly.pdbx_strand_id
1 'polypeptide(L)'
;MDNFLVLGDSKAEALRVRGMVSKIRHRLGIDPNETQRFWEPTLLVDHLGSEEDTANVQLKVTTQQIGKIQAVVRHLLSAASRERRRVAVRERARLNGRCQSLELAALPAQLYVRERARRNLRG
;
A
#
# COMPACT_ATOMS: atom_id res chain seq x y z
N MET A 1 6.16 -8.40 10.50
CA MET A 1 5.43 -7.59 9.51
C MET A 1 4.50 -6.73 10.36
N ASP A 2 4.80 -5.44 10.46
CA ASP A 2 4.37 -4.65 11.63
C ASP A 2 3.38 -3.54 11.25
N ASN A 3 3.12 -3.39 9.95
CA ASN A 3 2.12 -2.49 9.39
C ASN A 3 0.87 -3.30 9.03
N PHE A 4 -0.25 -2.98 9.66
CA PHE A 4 -1.56 -3.57 9.41
C PHE A 4 -2.59 -2.46 9.25
N LEU A 5 -3.67 -2.77 8.54
CA LEU A 5 -4.83 -1.90 8.40
C LEU A 5 -6.03 -2.52 9.11
N VAL A 6 -6.82 -1.68 9.77
CA VAL A 6 -8.10 -2.08 10.37
C VAL A 6 -9.22 -1.32 9.67
N LEU A 7 -10.16 -2.07 9.10
CA LEU A 7 -11.36 -1.53 8.48
C LEU A 7 -12.54 -1.67 9.44
N GLY A 8 -13.42 -0.67 9.45
CA GLY A 8 -14.69 -0.72 10.17
C GLY A 8 -15.79 -0.11 9.31
N ASP A 9 -17.02 -0.59 9.48
CA ASP A 9 -18.17 -0.16 8.66
C ASP A 9 -18.70 1.22 9.08
N SER A 10 -18.24 1.73 10.23
CA SER A 10 -18.56 3.07 10.72
C SER A 10 -17.41 3.67 11.52
N LYS A 11 -17.44 5.00 11.69
CA LYS A 11 -16.50 5.70 12.59
C LYS A 11 -16.58 5.16 14.02
N ALA A 12 -17.78 4.84 14.52
CA ALA A 12 -17.98 4.32 15.87
C ALA A 12 -17.30 2.95 16.03
N GLU A 13 -17.42 2.08 15.04
CA GLU A 13 -16.74 0.79 15.05
C GLU A 13 -15.22 0.95 14.96
N ALA A 14 -14.72 1.80 14.07
CA ALA A 14 -13.29 2.05 13.94
C ALA A 14 -12.67 2.55 15.27
N LEU A 15 -13.37 3.45 15.99
CA LEU A 15 -12.95 3.92 17.31
C LEU A 15 -12.96 2.81 18.37
N ARG A 16 -13.96 1.92 18.34
CA ARG A 16 -14.05 0.75 19.22
C ARG A 16 -12.86 -0.19 18.99
N VAL A 17 -12.58 -0.54 17.74
CA VAL A 17 -11.47 -1.45 17.39
C VAL A 17 -10.13 -0.80 17.71
N ARG A 18 -9.96 0.49 17.46
CA ARG A 18 -8.78 1.25 17.89
C ARG A 18 -8.52 1.09 19.39
N GLY A 19 -9.55 1.25 20.22
CA GLY A 19 -9.45 1.04 21.66
C GLY A 19 -9.03 -0.39 22.04
N MET A 20 -9.50 -1.40 21.30
CA MET A 20 -9.06 -2.79 21.49
C MET A 20 -7.59 -2.98 21.12
N VAL A 21 -7.14 -2.45 19.97
CA VAL A 21 -5.75 -2.54 19.53
C VAL A 21 -4.82 -1.84 20.52
N SER A 22 -5.19 -0.64 21.02
CA SER A 22 -4.44 0.05 22.08
C SER A 22 -4.26 -0.81 23.32
N LYS A 23 -5.32 -1.49 23.79
CA LYS A 23 -5.24 -2.37 24.97
C LYS A 23 -4.32 -3.57 24.73
N ILE A 24 -4.39 -4.17 23.55
CA ILE A 24 -3.52 -5.31 23.19
C ILE A 24 -2.06 -4.86 23.12
N ARG A 25 -1.77 -3.76 22.44
CA ARG A 25 -0.41 -3.20 22.35
C ARG A 25 0.18 -2.89 23.72
N HIS A 26 -0.62 -2.27 24.59
CA HIS A 26 -0.19 -1.99 25.96
C HIS A 26 0.14 -3.26 26.75
N ARG A 27 -0.68 -4.32 26.63
CA ARG A 27 -0.40 -5.62 27.26
C ARG A 27 0.85 -6.31 26.71
N LEU A 28 1.17 -6.06 25.45
CA LEU A 28 2.38 -6.59 24.80
C LEU A 28 3.62 -5.72 25.03
N GLY A 29 3.50 -4.58 25.74
CA GLY A 29 4.61 -3.64 25.91
C GLY A 29 5.07 -2.97 24.61
N ILE A 30 4.17 -2.85 23.61
CA ILE A 30 4.48 -2.27 22.30
C ILE A 30 4.02 -0.82 22.28
N ASP A 31 4.96 0.11 22.32
CA ASP A 31 4.64 1.53 22.23
C ASP A 31 4.26 1.95 20.80
N PRO A 32 3.31 2.89 20.65
CA PRO A 32 3.04 3.53 19.38
C PRO A 32 4.23 4.36 18.93
N ASN A 33 4.64 4.18 17.67
CA ASN A 33 5.57 5.10 17.05
C ASN A 33 4.81 6.40 16.74
N GLU A 34 5.14 7.48 17.45
CA GLU A 34 4.47 8.80 17.34
C GLU A 34 4.52 9.39 15.92
N THR A 35 5.45 8.94 15.08
CA THR A 35 5.55 9.37 13.68
C THR A 35 4.55 8.67 12.75
N GLN A 36 3.88 7.59 13.19
CA GLN A 36 2.82 6.94 12.43
C GLN A 36 1.49 7.68 12.62
N ARG A 37 1.24 8.64 11.71
CA ARG A 37 0.16 9.64 11.79
C ARG A 37 -1.28 9.12 11.67
N PHE A 38 -1.51 7.84 11.36
CA PHE A 38 -2.84 7.32 11.06
C PHE A 38 -3.41 6.49 12.21
N TRP A 39 -3.66 7.13 13.35
CA TRP A 39 -4.39 6.52 14.49
C TRP A 39 -5.86 6.98 14.58
N GLU A 40 -6.22 8.00 13.81
CA GLU A 40 -7.60 8.47 13.68
C GLU A 40 -8.30 7.78 12.51
N PRO A 41 -9.58 7.39 12.67
CA PRO A 41 -10.37 6.85 11.56
C PRO A 41 -10.40 7.83 10.39
N THR A 42 -9.97 7.36 9.23
CA THR A 42 -9.91 8.14 7.99
C THR A 42 -10.48 7.30 6.86
N LEU A 43 -11.03 7.97 5.85
CA LEU A 43 -11.48 7.33 4.63
C LEU A 43 -10.35 7.15 3.62
N LEU A 44 -9.26 7.91 3.78
CA LEU A 44 -8.08 7.89 2.92
C LEU A 44 -6.83 7.57 3.75
N VAL A 45 -6.09 6.52 3.39
CA VAL A 45 -4.88 6.10 4.11
C VAL A 45 -3.81 5.57 3.19
N ASP A 46 -2.57 5.96 3.43
CA ASP A 46 -1.41 5.35 2.78
C ASP A 46 -1.05 4.03 3.47
N HIS A 47 -1.19 2.92 2.78
CA HIS A 47 -0.85 1.59 3.27
C HIS A 47 -0.05 0.78 2.23
N LEU A 48 1.10 0.24 2.66
CA LEU A 48 2.00 -0.58 1.81
C LEU A 48 2.39 0.08 0.47
N GLY A 49 2.43 1.42 0.44
CA GLY A 49 2.78 2.22 -0.73
C GLY A 49 1.64 2.42 -1.74
N SER A 50 0.44 1.99 -1.38
CA SER A 50 -0.81 2.35 -2.04
C SER A 50 -1.61 3.31 -1.16
N GLU A 51 -2.44 4.13 -1.78
CA GLU A 51 -3.43 4.99 -1.12
C GLU A 51 -4.78 4.25 -1.21
N GLU A 52 -5.36 3.96 -0.05
CA GLU A 52 -6.65 3.31 0.07
C GLU A 52 -7.73 4.37 0.33
N ASP A 53 -8.63 4.54 -0.64
CA ASP A 53 -9.79 5.42 -0.58
C ASP A 53 -11.04 4.56 -0.38
N THR A 54 -11.44 4.42 0.88
CA THR A 54 -12.62 3.64 1.27
C THR A 54 -13.93 4.34 0.93
N ALA A 55 -13.94 5.67 0.75
CA ALA A 55 -15.13 6.41 0.35
C ALA A 55 -15.52 6.09 -1.10
N ASN A 56 -14.53 6.04 -1.99
CA ASN A 56 -14.73 5.75 -3.41
C ASN A 56 -14.47 4.28 -3.77
N VAL A 57 -14.06 3.45 -2.80
CA VAL A 57 -13.65 2.05 -3.00
C VAL A 57 -12.54 1.95 -4.04
N GLN A 58 -11.56 2.85 -3.94
CA GLN A 58 -10.43 2.92 -4.86
C GLN A 58 -9.14 2.58 -4.12
N LEU A 59 -8.27 1.84 -4.80
CA LEU A 59 -6.88 1.68 -4.39
C LEU A 59 -6.02 2.33 -5.46
N LYS A 60 -5.25 3.34 -5.07
CA LYS A 60 -4.38 4.11 -5.96
C LYS A 60 -2.93 3.82 -5.63
N VAL A 61 -2.11 3.77 -6.65
CA VAL A 61 -0.67 3.72 -6.45
C VAL A 61 -0.19 5.10 -6.03
N THR A 62 0.57 5.19 -4.94
CA THR A 62 1.08 6.49 -4.50
C THR A 62 2.02 7.11 -5.55
N THR A 63 1.96 8.43 -5.72
CA THR A 63 2.89 9.19 -6.57
C THR A 63 4.34 8.94 -6.16
N GLN A 64 4.58 8.68 -4.88
CA GLN A 64 5.90 8.32 -4.35
C GLN A 64 6.40 6.97 -4.91
N GLN A 65 5.57 5.94 -4.97
CA GLN A 65 5.93 4.66 -5.57
C GLN A 65 6.22 4.81 -7.08
N ILE A 66 5.35 5.54 -7.79
CA ILE A 66 5.54 5.84 -9.22
C ILE A 66 6.89 6.54 -9.43
N GLY A 67 7.19 7.57 -8.63
CA GLY A 67 8.46 8.29 -8.70
C GLY A 67 9.68 7.40 -8.45
N LYS A 68 9.58 6.46 -7.51
CA LYS A 68 10.65 5.47 -7.23
C LYS A 68 10.88 4.52 -8.42
N ILE A 69 9.82 4.07 -9.09
CA ILE A 69 9.93 3.23 -10.30
C ILE A 69 10.56 4.05 -11.44
N GLN A 70 10.04 5.25 -11.70
CA GLN A 70 10.55 6.15 -12.74
C GLN A 70 12.03 6.49 -12.53
N ALA A 71 12.48 6.69 -11.29
CA ALA A 71 13.88 6.94 -10.99
C ALA A 71 14.79 5.76 -11.39
N VAL A 72 14.38 4.52 -11.06
CA VAL A 72 15.13 3.32 -11.46
C VAL A 72 15.13 3.15 -12.99
N VAL A 73 13.99 3.36 -13.64
CA VAL A 73 13.90 3.30 -15.12
C VAL A 73 14.80 4.34 -15.78
N ARG A 74 14.80 5.59 -15.31
CA ARG A 74 15.69 6.64 -15.83
C ARG A 74 17.16 6.26 -15.67
N HIS A 75 17.54 5.78 -14.49
CA HIS A 75 18.91 5.33 -14.25
C HIS A 75 19.32 4.21 -15.20
N LEU A 76 18.45 3.22 -15.39
CA LEU A 76 18.64 2.10 -16.32
C LEU A 76 18.82 2.54 -17.77
N LEU A 77 17.97 3.45 -18.25
CA LEU A 77 18.07 3.98 -19.61
C LEU A 77 19.37 4.76 -19.82
N SER A 78 19.76 5.59 -18.85
CA SER A 78 21.03 6.33 -18.88
C SER A 78 22.25 5.41 -18.81
N ALA A 79 22.20 4.32 -18.05
CA ALA A 79 23.27 3.32 -17.99
C ALA A 79 23.36 2.53 -19.30
N ALA A 80 22.22 2.06 -19.82
CA ALA A 80 22.14 1.33 -21.09
C ALA A 80 22.65 2.16 -22.28
N SER A 81 22.38 3.47 -22.30
CA SER A 81 22.91 4.38 -23.33
C SER A 81 24.44 4.49 -23.28
N ARG A 82 25.03 4.53 -22.07
CA ARG A 82 26.49 4.62 -21.87
C ARG A 82 27.22 3.30 -22.09
N GLU A 83 26.61 2.17 -21.75
CA GLU A 83 27.27 0.85 -21.73
C GLU A 83 26.79 -0.12 -22.82
N ARG A 84 26.33 0.38 -23.97
CA ARG A 84 25.83 -0.45 -25.10
C ARG A 84 24.79 -1.49 -24.66
N ARG A 85 23.81 -1.06 -23.85
CA ARG A 85 22.70 -1.88 -23.33
C ARG A 85 23.12 -2.95 -22.31
N ARG A 86 24.37 -2.93 -21.83
CA ARG A 86 24.74 -3.71 -20.64
C ARG A 86 24.19 -3.01 -19.41
N VAL A 87 23.44 -3.76 -18.61
CA VAL A 87 22.80 -3.28 -17.41
C VAL A 87 23.12 -4.26 -16.30
N ALA A 88 23.57 -3.76 -15.15
CA ALA A 88 23.85 -4.58 -13.98
C ALA A 88 22.61 -5.40 -13.57
N VAL A 89 22.80 -6.70 -13.31
CA VAL A 89 21.74 -7.63 -12.86
C VAL A 89 21.01 -7.08 -11.63
N ARG A 90 21.74 -6.42 -10.73
CA ARG A 90 21.20 -5.79 -9.52
C ARG A 90 20.17 -4.70 -9.81
N GLU A 91 20.39 -3.88 -10.84
CA GLU A 91 19.46 -2.81 -11.22
C GLU A 91 18.19 -3.38 -11.89
N ARG A 92 18.33 -4.46 -12.68
CA ARG A 92 17.17 -5.20 -13.22
C ARG A 92 16.33 -5.84 -12.10
N ALA A 93 16.99 -6.49 -11.13
CA ALA A 93 16.32 -7.07 -9.97
C ALA A 93 15.60 -5.99 -9.13
N ARG A 94 16.21 -4.81 -8.99
CA ARG A 94 15.62 -3.67 -8.29
C ARG A 94 14.36 -3.15 -8.97
N LEU A 95 14.35 -3.07 -10.31
CA LEU A 95 13.14 -2.71 -11.06
C LEU A 95 12.06 -3.78 -10.88
N ASN A 96 12.40 -5.06 -11.10
CA ASN A 96 11.45 -6.17 -10.96
C ASN A 96 10.81 -6.22 -9.58
N GLY A 97 11.60 -6.10 -8.51
CA GLY A 97 11.07 -6.11 -7.15
C GLY A 97 10.08 -4.96 -6.88
N ARG A 98 10.30 -3.79 -7.49
CA ARG A 98 9.34 -2.67 -7.39
C ARG A 98 8.07 -2.92 -8.18
N CYS A 99 8.17 -3.47 -9.39
CA CYS A 99 6.99 -3.81 -10.20
C CYS A 99 6.16 -4.93 -9.54
N GLN A 100 6.80 -5.97 -9.01
CA GLN A 100 6.12 -7.05 -8.30
C GLN A 100 5.44 -6.55 -7.02
N SER A 101 6.09 -5.67 -6.26
CA SER A 101 5.47 -5.04 -5.08
C SER A 101 4.21 -4.25 -5.46
N LEU A 102 4.20 -3.64 -6.65
CA LEU A 102 3.06 -2.90 -7.16
C LEU A 102 1.93 -3.85 -7.59
N GLU A 103 2.26 -4.89 -8.35
CA GLU A 103 1.30 -5.91 -8.76
C GLU A 103 0.63 -6.58 -7.55
N LEU A 104 1.41 -6.96 -6.54
CA LEU A 104 0.88 -7.57 -5.32
C LEU A 104 -0.04 -6.65 -4.52
N ALA A 105 0.16 -5.33 -4.58
CA ALA A 105 -0.74 -4.36 -3.95
C ALA A 105 -2.01 -4.11 -4.79
N ALA A 106 -1.88 -4.05 -6.11
CA ALA A 106 -2.97 -3.70 -7.02
C ALA A 106 -3.91 -4.87 -7.35
N LEU A 107 -3.38 -6.10 -7.47
CA LEU A 107 -4.17 -7.26 -7.90
C LEU A 107 -5.26 -7.65 -6.89
N PRO A 108 -5.00 -7.71 -5.56
CA PRO A 108 -6.05 -7.99 -4.58
C PRO A 108 -7.15 -6.95 -4.59
N ALA A 109 -6.80 -5.66 -4.80
CA ALA A 109 -7.78 -4.59 -4.89
C ALA A 109 -8.69 -4.73 -6.11
N GLN A 110 -8.13 -5.06 -7.29
CA GLN A 110 -8.90 -5.32 -8.50
C GLN A 110 -9.86 -6.51 -8.32
N LEU A 111 -9.39 -7.58 -7.67
CA LEU A 111 -10.20 -8.76 -7.38
C LEU A 111 -11.32 -8.45 -6.37
N TYR A 112 -11.03 -7.68 -5.33
CA TYR A 112 -12.01 -7.27 -4.32
C TYR A 112 -13.12 -6.38 -4.91
N VAL A 113 -12.76 -5.38 -5.72
CA VAL A 113 -13.74 -4.52 -6.41
C VAL A 113 -14.62 -5.33 -7.35
N ARG A 114 -14.03 -6.28 -8.10
CA ARG A 114 -14.79 -7.19 -8.98
C ARG A 114 -15.77 -8.06 -8.21
N GLU A 115 -15.36 -8.65 -7.09
CA GLU A 115 -16.24 -9.47 -6.26
C GLU A 115 -17.36 -8.66 -5.62
N ARG A 116 -17.08 -7.44 -5.14
CA ARG A 116 -18.10 -6.54 -4.59
C ARG A 116 -19.13 -6.13 -5.65
N ALA A 117 -18.68 -5.77 -6.86
CA ALA A 117 -19.56 -5.45 -7.97
C ALA A 117 -20.46 -6.65 -8.36
N ARG A 118 -19.92 -7.87 -8.35
CA ARG A 118 -20.69 -9.11 -8.61
C ARG A 118 -21.75 -9.38 -7.55
N ARG A 119 -21.48 -9.08 -6.28
CA ARG A 119 -22.46 -9.24 -5.20
C ARG A 119 -23.62 -8.24 -5.31
N ASN A 120 -23.33 -6.99 -5.67
CA ASN A 120 -24.34 -5.94 -5.87
C ASN A 120 -25.23 -6.19 -7.11
N LEU A 121 -24.76 -6.92 -8.11
CA LEU A 121 -25.55 -7.29 -9.30
C LEU A 121 -26.43 -8.53 -9.10
N ARG A 122 -26.31 -9.22 -7.95
CA ARG A 122 -27.07 -10.43 -7.61
C ARG A 122 -28.07 -10.22 -6.46
N GLY A 123 -28.18 -8.98 -5.96
CA GLY A 123 -29.11 -8.57 -4.91
C GLY A 123 -30.29 -7.80 -5.47
#